data_AF-A0A2E4YC41-F1
#
_entry.id   AF-A0A2E4YC41-F1
#
_cell.length_a   1.000
_cell.length_b   1.000
_cell.length_c   1.000
_cell.angle_alpha   90.00
_cell.angle_beta   90.00
_cell.angle_gamma   90.00
#
_symmetry.space_group_name_H-M   'P 1'
#
loop_
_entity.id
_entity.type
_entity.pdbx_description
1 polymer ?
#
loop_
_entity_poly.entity_id
_entity_poly.type
_entity_poly.pdbx_seq_one_letter_code
_entity_poly.pdbx_strand_id
1 'polypeptide(L)'
;MQDKATLLYEWRQIRLKLQENFTQKQLQDTMDWFNKLNPAVHGFNYDDMYTWPDIWEYINEGWYTLSGNGLACYFTLDFAYPSKDVELWLIHDMFYGDMYLVAYVDGYVLNRSDGKVCKYEEHKKDLHIMEKFDRMKIISTLKDRK
;
A
#
# COMPACT_ATOMS: atom_id res chain seq x y z
N MET A 1 5.37 -12.75 18.52
CA MET A 1 5.98 -12.16 17.31
C MET A 1 5.98 -13.26 16.26
N GLN A 2 5.26 -13.07 15.16
CA GLN A 2 5.17 -14.07 14.10
C GLN A 2 6.54 -14.17 13.39
N ASP A 3 6.95 -15.37 12.99
CA ASP A 3 8.24 -15.58 12.36
C ASP A 3 8.31 -14.88 10.98
N LYS A 4 9.46 -14.27 10.66
CA LYS A 4 9.66 -13.46 9.45
C LYS A 4 9.48 -14.28 8.17
N ALA A 5 9.96 -15.52 8.15
CA ALA A 5 9.79 -16.40 6.99
C ALA A 5 8.30 -16.76 6.79
N THR A 6 7.54 -16.88 7.88
CA THR A 6 6.09 -17.09 7.83
C THR A 6 5.37 -15.90 7.21
N LEU A 7 5.71 -14.66 7.61
CA LEU A 7 5.12 -13.44 7.03
C LEU A 7 5.40 -13.31 5.52
N LEU A 8 6.64 -13.56 5.10
CA LEU A 8 7.00 -13.54 3.68
C LEU A 8 6.28 -14.64 2.88
N TYR A 9 6.10 -15.82 3.47
CA TYR A 9 5.33 -16.90 2.86
C TYR A 9 3.85 -16.51 2.70
N GLU A 10 3.21 -15.97 3.74
CA GLU A 10 1.82 -15.51 3.69
C GLU A 10 1.62 -14.40 2.65
N TRP A 11 2.50 -13.40 2.64
CA TRP A 11 2.48 -12.34 1.63
C TRP A 11 2.62 -12.90 0.20
N ARG A 12 3.48 -13.90 -0.01
CA ARG A 12 3.55 -14.60 -1.30
C ARG A 12 2.22 -15.25 -1.66
N GLN A 13 1.52 -15.89 -0.73
CA GLN A 13 0.21 -16.50 -1.00
C GLN A 13 -0.84 -15.45 -1.38
N ILE A 14 -0.81 -14.28 -0.75
CA ILE A 14 -1.69 -13.15 -1.10
C ILE A 14 -1.43 -12.70 -2.54
N ARG A 15 -0.15 -12.53 -2.92
CA ARG A 15 0.20 -12.16 -4.30
C ARG A 15 -0.25 -13.20 -5.32
N LEU A 16 -0.10 -14.49 -5.04
CA LEU A 16 -0.55 -15.56 -5.93
C LEU A 16 -2.07 -15.55 -6.10
N LYS A 17 -2.83 -15.39 -5.01
CA LYS A 17 -4.30 -15.27 -5.07
C LYS A 17 -4.76 -14.04 -5.83
N LEU A 18 -4.08 -12.91 -5.63
CA LEU A 18 -4.30 -11.70 -6.41
C LEU A 18 -4.08 -12.01 -7.90
N GLN A 19 -2.97 -12.63 -8.28
CA GLN A 19 -2.63 -13.00 -9.67
C GLN A 19 -3.65 -13.92 -10.33
N GLU A 20 -4.25 -14.84 -9.58
CA GLU A 20 -5.30 -15.73 -10.08
C GLU A 20 -6.59 -14.97 -10.40
N ASN A 21 -7.00 -14.05 -9.53
CA ASN A 21 -8.26 -13.33 -9.65
C ASN A 21 -8.18 -11.89 -9.14
N PHE A 22 -8.25 -10.91 -10.06
CA PHE A 22 -8.35 -9.49 -9.70
C PHE A 22 -9.80 -9.12 -9.34
N THR A 23 -10.13 -9.11 -8.05
CA THR A 23 -11.46 -8.74 -7.56
C THR A 23 -11.36 -7.81 -6.35
N GLN A 24 -12.40 -7.00 -6.10
CA GLN A 24 -12.45 -6.14 -4.90
C GLN A 24 -12.27 -6.94 -3.60
N LYS A 25 -12.74 -8.20 -3.55
CA LYS A 25 -12.49 -9.09 -2.41
C LYS A 25 -11.00 -9.37 -2.22
N GLN A 26 -10.26 -9.68 -3.27
CA GLN A 26 -8.82 -9.96 -3.15
C GLN A 26 -8.01 -8.70 -2.81
N LEU A 27 -8.45 -7.53 -3.30
CA LEU A 27 -7.90 -6.24 -2.87
C LEU A 27 -8.13 -6.03 -1.36
N GLN A 28 -9.35 -6.32 -0.88
CA GLN A 28 -9.68 -6.24 0.54
C GLN A 28 -8.86 -7.23 1.37
N ASP A 29 -8.77 -8.50 0.95
CA ASP A 29 -7.98 -9.52 1.63
C ASP A 29 -6.49 -9.11 1.78
N THR A 30 -5.96 -8.40 0.77
CA THR A 30 -4.58 -7.88 0.78
C THR A 30 -4.39 -6.82 1.86
N MET A 31 -5.26 -5.81 1.88
CA MET A 31 -5.20 -4.73 2.86
C MET A 31 -5.50 -5.24 4.28
N ASP A 32 -6.46 -6.16 4.43
CA ASP A 32 -6.80 -6.79 5.70
C ASP A 32 -5.61 -7.54 6.31
N TRP A 33 -4.75 -8.15 5.47
CA TRP A 33 -3.55 -8.80 5.97
C TRP A 33 -2.59 -7.79 6.60
N PHE A 34 -2.26 -6.69 5.91
CA PHE A 34 -1.40 -5.64 6.47
C PHE A 34 -1.99 -5.01 7.74
N ASN A 35 -3.31 -4.79 7.79
CA ASN A 35 -3.99 -4.25 8.96
C ASN A 35 -3.92 -5.18 10.19
N LYS A 36 -3.84 -6.50 9.98
CA LYS A 36 -3.75 -7.50 11.06
C LYS A 36 -2.37 -7.59 11.71
N LEU A 37 -1.32 -7.11 11.05
CA LEU A 37 0.06 -7.24 11.54
C LEU A 37 0.40 -6.31 12.73
N ASN A 38 -0.60 -5.55 13.19
CA ASN A 38 -0.58 -4.60 14.30
C ASN A 38 0.29 -3.37 14.01
N PRO A 39 -0.24 -2.14 14.17
CA PRO A 39 0.51 -0.95 13.84
C PRO A 39 1.80 -0.84 14.67
N ALA A 40 2.92 -0.60 13.99
CA ALA A 40 4.20 -0.36 14.63
C ALA A 40 4.21 0.99 15.33
N VAL A 41 4.96 1.06 16.44
CA VAL A 41 5.22 2.30 17.18
C VAL A 41 6.10 3.25 16.36
N HIS A 42 6.88 2.71 15.41
CA HIS A 42 7.77 3.45 14.54
C HIS A 42 7.37 3.23 13.07
N GLY A 43 6.93 4.31 12.42
CA GLY A 43 6.67 4.37 10.97
C GLY A 43 7.83 5.04 10.23
N PHE A 44 7.78 5.03 8.89
CA PHE A 44 8.73 5.74 8.04
C PHE A 44 8.18 7.12 7.71
N ASN A 45 9.04 8.01 7.20
CA ASN A 45 8.59 9.32 6.75
C ASN A 45 7.90 9.17 5.39
N TYR A 46 6.57 9.04 5.41
CA TYR A 46 5.78 8.85 4.19
C TYR A 46 5.79 10.09 3.28
N ASP A 47 6.20 11.26 3.76
CA ASP A 47 6.39 12.46 2.94
C ASP A 47 7.75 12.50 2.24
N ASP A 48 8.73 11.67 2.66
CA ASP A 48 10.07 11.61 2.07
C ASP A 48 10.33 10.25 1.44
N MET A 49 10.17 10.20 0.11
CA MET A 49 10.33 8.99 -0.71
C MET A 49 11.72 8.33 -0.58
N TYR A 50 12.78 9.07 -0.19
CA TYR A 50 14.10 8.47 0.02
C TYR A 50 14.16 7.59 1.27
N THR A 51 13.22 7.77 2.21
CA THR A 51 13.11 6.98 3.44
C THR A 51 12.18 5.77 3.32
N TRP A 52 11.46 5.68 2.20
CA TRP A 52 10.46 4.63 2.00
C TRP A 52 11.15 3.27 1.91
N PRO A 53 10.73 2.27 2.69
CA PRO A 53 11.24 0.91 2.56
C PRO A 53 10.71 0.26 1.28
N ASP A 54 11.46 -0.67 0.71
CA ASP A 54 10.88 -1.64 -0.21
C ASP A 54 9.97 -2.63 0.53
N ILE A 55 9.22 -3.46 -0.18
CA ILE A 55 8.28 -4.38 0.47
C ILE A 55 8.93 -5.44 1.36
N TRP A 56 10.16 -5.85 1.06
CA TRP A 56 10.89 -6.83 1.86
C TRP A 56 11.34 -6.19 3.17
N GLU A 57 11.91 -4.98 3.09
CA GLU A 57 12.26 -4.14 4.23
C GLU A 57 11.01 -3.85 5.09
N TYR A 58 9.89 -3.49 4.45
CA TYR A 58 8.63 -3.20 5.11
C TYR A 58 8.14 -4.37 5.97
N ILE A 59 8.13 -5.58 5.41
CA ILE A 59 7.68 -6.79 6.11
C ILE A 59 8.71 -7.22 7.17
N ASN A 60 10.00 -7.15 6.85
CA ASN A 60 11.06 -7.65 7.73
C ASN A 60 11.25 -6.81 9.00
N GLU A 61 11.18 -5.49 8.85
CA GLU A 61 11.36 -4.54 9.94
C GLU A 61 10.03 -4.17 10.61
N GLY A 62 8.90 -4.51 9.98
CA GLY A 62 7.58 -4.41 10.54
C GLY A 62 7.03 -2.99 10.60
N TRP A 63 7.16 -2.21 9.53
CA TRP A 63 6.71 -0.80 9.44
C TRP A 63 5.19 -0.62 9.25
N TYR A 64 4.40 -1.62 9.66
CA TYR A 64 2.96 -1.68 9.45
C TYR A 64 2.30 -0.47 10.11
N THR A 65 1.90 0.54 9.34
CA THR A 65 1.26 1.75 9.88
C THR A 65 0.12 2.15 8.97
N LEU A 66 -0.90 2.83 9.49
CA LEU A 66 -1.98 3.34 8.64
C LEU A 66 -1.42 4.26 7.55
N SER A 67 -0.47 5.13 7.90
CA SER A 67 0.15 6.05 6.95
C SER A 67 1.03 5.36 5.90
N GLY A 68 1.56 4.18 6.22
CA GLY A 68 2.51 3.44 5.40
C GLY A 68 1.95 2.24 4.63
N ASN A 69 0.82 1.67 5.06
CA ASN A 69 0.25 0.45 4.48
C ASN A 69 -0.15 0.62 3.01
N GLY A 70 -0.40 1.85 2.55
CA GLY A 70 -0.60 2.18 1.13
C GLY A 70 0.61 1.80 0.27
N LEU A 71 1.83 2.05 0.75
CA LEU A 71 3.07 1.67 0.06
C LEU A 71 3.18 0.14 -0.06
N ALA A 72 2.82 -0.58 1.00
CA ALA A 72 2.86 -2.03 1.01
C ALA A 72 1.81 -2.65 0.07
N CYS A 73 0.60 -2.07 0.05
CA CYS A 73 -0.44 -2.42 -0.93
C CYS A 73 0.04 -2.17 -2.36
N TYR A 74 0.67 -1.02 -2.61
CA TYR A 74 1.23 -0.66 -3.91
C TYR A 74 2.22 -1.70 -4.43
N PHE A 75 3.25 -2.06 -3.65
CA PHE A 75 4.22 -3.08 -4.09
C PHE A 75 3.58 -4.45 -4.31
N THR A 76 2.61 -4.81 -3.47
CA THR A 76 1.90 -6.08 -3.60
C THR A 76 1.13 -6.13 -4.93
N LEU A 77 0.49 -5.02 -5.31
CA LEU A 77 -0.22 -4.87 -6.59
C LEU A 77 0.74 -4.82 -7.77
N ASP A 78 1.83 -4.05 -7.72
CA ASP A 78 2.83 -3.95 -8.79
C ASP A 78 3.47 -5.32 -9.10
N PHE A 79 3.78 -6.10 -8.05
CA PHE A 79 4.34 -7.43 -8.21
C PHE A 79 3.32 -8.48 -8.64
N ALA A 80 2.05 -8.34 -8.25
CA ALA A 80 1.00 -9.22 -8.74
C ALA A 80 0.65 -8.93 -10.20
N TYR A 81 0.57 -7.65 -10.56
CA TYR A 81 0.10 -7.17 -11.86
C TYR A 81 1.00 -6.06 -12.43
N PRO A 82 2.22 -6.39 -12.89
CA PRO A 82 3.15 -5.39 -13.41
C PRO A 82 2.69 -4.73 -14.72
N SER A 83 1.62 -5.25 -15.33
CA SER A 83 0.97 -4.68 -16.53
C SER A 83 -0.18 -3.72 -16.21
N LYS A 84 -0.63 -3.64 -14.95
CA LYS A 84 -1.65 -2.68 -14.53
C LYS A 84 -0.99 -1.35 -14.18
N ASP A 85 -1.73 -0.27 -14.39
CA ASP A 85 -1.32 1.05 -13.97
C ASP A 85 -1.64 1.21 -12.48
N VAL A 86 -0.69 0.76 -11.66
CA VAL A 86 -0.75 0.92 -10.20
C VAL A 86 -0.09 2.24 -9.84
N GLU A 87 -0.81 3.09 -9.13
CA GLU A 87 -0.30 4.35 -8.62
C GLU A 87 -0.25 4.32 -7.09
N LEU A 88 0.67 5.08 -6.51
CA LEU A 88 0.65 5.42 -5.10
C LEU A 88 0.34 6.90 -4.96
N TRP A 89 -0.61 7.26 -4.10
CA TRP A 89 -1.01 8.65 -3.89
C TRP A 89 -0.77 9.06 -2.45
N LEU A 90 -0.17 10.23 -2.26
CA LEU A 90 -0.26 10.97 -1.00
C LEU A 90 -1.57 11.77 -1.03
N ILE A 91 -2.44 11.49 -0.07
CA ILE A 91 -3.74 12.14 0.02
C ILE A 91 -3.89 12.88 1.34
N HIS A 92 -4.72 13.92 1.33
CA HIS A 92 -5.41 14.42 2.50
C HIS A 92 -6.86 13.93 2.42
N ASP A 93 -7.24 13.01 3.31
CA ASP A 93 -8.61 12.50 3.39
C ASP A 93 -9.45 13.49 4.19
N MET A 94 -10.26 14.28 3.49
CA MET A 94 -11.09 15.33 4.07
C MET A 94 -12.21 14.79 4.98
N PHE A 95 -12.55 13.50 4.87
CA PHE A 95 -13.56 12.88 5.71
C PHE A 95 -12.99 12.42 7.06
N TYR A 96 -11.78 11.85 7.06
CA TYR A 96 -11.11 11.41 8.29
C TYR A 96 -10.19 12.47 8.91
N GLY A 97 -9.78 13.48 8.15
CA GLY A 97 -8.93 14.58 8.61
C GLY A 97 -7.44 14.24 8.68
N ASP A 98 -7.00 13.15 8.05
CA ASP A 98 -5.63 12.65 8.10
C ASP A 98 -4.95 12.67 6.73
N MET A 99 -3.61 12.72 6.74
CA MET A 99 -2.76 12.55 5.55
C MET A 99 -2.04 11.21 5.59
N TYR A 100 -2.07 10.49 4.48
CA TYR A 100 -1.48 9.16 4.38
C TYR A 100 -1.35 8.71 2.91
N LEU A 101 -0.61 7.60 2.72
CA LEU A 101 -0.47 6.96 1.42
C LEU A 101 -1.62 5.99 1.14
N VAL A 102 -2.14 6.03 -0.09
CA VAL A 102 -3.10 5.05 -0.61
C VAL A 102 -2.59 4.46 -1.91
N ALA A 103 -2.87 3.18 -2.14
CA ALA A 103 -2.62 2.55 -3.44
C ALA A 103 -3.88 2.67 -4.30
N TYR A 104 -3.70 3.03 -5.57
CA TYR A 104 -4.76 3.09 -6.57
C TYR A 104 -4.49 2.10 -7.70
N VAL A 105 -5.54 1.39 -8.12
CA VAL A 105 -5.50 0.49 -9.28
C VAL A 105 -6.90 0.28 -9.85
N ASP A 106 -7.08 0.42 -11.16
CA ASP A 106 -8.35 0.15 -11.88
C ASP A 106 -9.61 0.77 -11.23
N GLY A 107 -9.50 2.00 -10.71
CA GLY A 107 -10.62 2.68 -10.05
C GLY A 107 -10.83 2.33 -8.58
N TYR A 108 -10.04 1.43 -8.01
CA TYR A 108 -10.07 1.09 -6.58
C TYR A 108 -9.00 1.81 -5.81
N VAL A 109 -9.32 2.21 -4.57
CA VAL A 109 -8.41 2.80 -3.59
C VAL A 109 -8.27 1.84 -2.42
N LEU A 110 -7.04 1.52 -2.06
CA LEU A 110 -6.69 0.69 -0.91
C LEU A 110 -6.04 1.57 0.18
N ASN A 111 -6.15 1.12 1.43
CA ASN A 111 -5.59 1.77 2.61
C ASN A 111 -6.26 3.10 3.01
N ARG A 112 -7.57 3.23 2.85
CA ARG A 112 -8.32 4.31 3.55
C ARG A 112 -8.48 4.00 5.03
N SER A 113 -8.67 5.05 5.85
CA SER A 113 -8.74 4.93 7.31
C SER A 113 -9.90 4.09 7.83
N ASP A 114 -10.95 3.83 7.05
CA ASP A 114 -12.02 2.87 7.42
C ASP A 114 -11.63 1.41 7.26
N GLY A 115 -10.43 1.14 6.73
CA GLY A 115 -9.97 -0.21 6.44
C GLY A 115 -10.83 -0.89 5.38
N LYS A 116 -11.42 -0.15 4.44
CA LYS A 116 -12.18 -0.72 3.32
C LYS A 116 -11.61 -0.31 1.97
N VAL A 117 -11.55 -1.26 1.05
CA VAL A 117 -11.28 -0.98 -0.35
C VAL A 117 -12.52 -0.35 -0.96
N CYS A 118 -12.37 0.87 -1.44
CA CYS A 118 -13.47 1.66 -1.99
C CYS A 118 -13.22 1.98 -3.47
N LYS A 119 -14.28 2.37 -4.17
CA LYS A 119 -14.15 2.91 -5.52
C LYS A 119 -13.81 4.40 -5.45
N TYR A 120 -12.84 4.83 -6.23
CA TYR A 120 -12.42 6.22 -6.29
C TYR A 120 -13.57 7.16 -6.63
N GLU A 121 -14.38 6.83 -7.64
CA GLU A 121 -15.48 7.70 -8.09
C GLU A 121 -16.53 7.99 -7.02
N GLU A 122 -16.76 7.06 -6.09
CA GLU A 122 -17.72 7.20 -5.00
C GLU A 122 -17.21 8.12 -3.88
N HIS A 123 -15.88 8.28 -3.77
CA HIS A 123 -15.21 8.98 -2.67
C HIS A 123 -14.30 10.13 -3.10
N LYS A 124 -14.20 10.44 -4.40
CA LYS A 124 -13.27 11.45 -4.93
C LYS A 124 -13.38 12.83 -4.29
N LYS A 125 -14.57 13.21 -3.82
CA LYS A 125 -14.82 14.47 -3.11
C LYS A 125 -14.16 14.54 -1.74
N ASP A 126 -13.90 13.38 -1.13
CA ASP A 126 -13.30 13.24 0.18
C ASP A 126 -11.76 13.11 0.05
N LEU A 127 -11.25 12.81 -1.15
CA LEU A 127 -9.85 12.50 -1.40
C LEU A 127 -9.16 13.67 -2.11
N HIS A 128 -8.50 14.55 -1.33
CA HIS A 128 -7.62 15.56 -1.90
C HIS A 128 -6.26 14.93 -2.22
N ILE A 129 -6.00 14.65 -3.50
CA ILE A 129 -4.75 14.06 -3.97
C ILE A 129 -3.68 15.16 -3.99
N MET A 130 -2.71 15.05 -3.08
CA MET A 130 -1.61 16.01 -2.96
C MET A 130 -0.49 15.68 -3.95
N GLU A 131 -0.13 14.41 -4.05
CA GLU A 131 0.91 13.94 -4.96
C GLU A 131 0.60 12.53 -5.46
N LYS A 132 1.00 12.26 -6.71
CA LYS A 132 0.96 10.93 -7.32
C LYS A 132 2.36 10.46 -7.63
N PHE A 133 2.61 9.20 -7.33
CA PHE A 133 3.86 8.52 -7.59
C PHE A 133 3.59 7.35 -8.52
N ASP A 134 4.13 7.43 -9.72
CA ASP A 134 4.12 6.33 -10.67
C ASP A 134 5.23 5.32 -10.36
N ARG A 135 5.15 4.18 -11.05
CA ARG A 135 6.10 3.09 -10.90
C ARG A 135 7.55 3.47 -11.16
N MET A 136 7.81 4.27 -12.20
CA MET A 136 9.17 4.65 -12.55
C MET A 136 9.78 5.51 -11.46
N LYS A 137 9.03 6.52 -10.97
CA LYS A 137 9.47 7.43 -9.92
C LYS A 137 9.78 6.68 -8.62
N ILE A 138 8.94 5.73 -8.22
CA ILE A 138 9.17 4.93 -7.01
C ILE A 138 10.42 4.05 -7.19
N ILE A 139 10.49 3.27 -8.27
CA ILE A 139 11.61 2.34 -8.49
C ILE A 139 12.94 3.07 -8.66
N SER A 140 12.99 4.19 -9.38
CA SER A 140 14.22 4.96 -9.54
C SER A 140 14.72 5.50 -8.20
N THR A 141 13.81 6.06 -7.40
CA THR A 141 14.18 6.63 -6.09
C THR A 141 14.74 5.56 -5.16
N LEU A 142 14.12 4.39 -5.12
CA LEU A 142 14.57 3.29 -4.26
C LEU A 142 15.94 2.73 -4.66
N LYS A 143 16.28 2.74 -5.96
CA LYS A 143 17.59 2.32 -6.48
C LYS A 143 18.70 3.31 -6.13
N ASP A 144 18.35 4.60 -6.07
CA ASP A 144 19.28 5.68 -5.79
C ASP A 144 19.41 6.00 -4.29
N ARG A 145 18.70 5.26 -3.42
CA ARG A 145 18.89 5.30 -1.95
C ARG A 145 20.34 4.89 -1.64
N LYS A 146 21.08 5.81 -1.03
CA LYS A 146 22.47 5.60 -0.61
C LYS A 146 22.58 4.88 0.71
#